data_AF-C8PAI5-F1
#
_entry.id   AF-C8PAI5-F1
#
_cell.length_a   1.000
_cell.length_b   1.000
_cell.length_c   1.000
_cell.angle_alpha   90.00
_cell.angle_beta   90.00
_cell.angle_gamma   90.00
#
_symmetry.space_group_name_H-M   'P 1'
#
loop_
_entity.id
_entity.type
_entity.pdbx_description
1 polymer ?
#
loop_
_entity_poly.entity_id
_entity_poly.type
_entity_poly.pdbx_seq_one_letter_code
_entity_poly.pdbx_strand_id
1 'polypeptide(L)'
;MPSVRQLALDFTVNINTAQHVLSNMQDKGIIYSKRGLGSFVTDDVNLILVLKDEIISKMFSDFLSKTKKIGLSNQDTIDKLQTFVLKEGPKNE
;
A
#
# COMPACT_ATOMS: atom_id res chain seq x y z
N MET A 1 7.86 -15.92 3.71
CA MET A 1 8.15 -14.96 2.62
C MET A 1 9.02 -15.64 1.57
N PRO A 2 8.88 -15.30 0.28
CA PRO A 2 9.78 -15.77 -0.78
C PRO A 2 11.22 -15.30 -0.52
N SER A 3 12.20 -15.99 -1.11
CA SER A 3 13.61 -15.59 -0.98
C SER A 3 13.91 -14.30 -1.75
N VAL A 4 14.96 -13.57 -1.35
CA VAL A 4 15.45 -12.37 -2.07
C VAL A 4 15.68 -12.66 -3.56
N ARG A 5 16.26 -13.83 -3.88
CA ARG A 5 16.54 -14.25 -5.25
C ARG A 5 15.25 -14.46 -6.06
N GLN A 6 14.23 -15.05 -5.45
CA GLN A 6 12.93 -15.23 -6.09
C GLN A 6 12.28 -13.88 -6.38
N LEU A 7 12.28 -12.96 -5.41
CA LEU A 7 11.74 -11.60 -5.59
C LEU A 7 12.47 -10.83 -6.70
N ALA A 8 13.80 -10.97 -6.77
CA ALA A 8 14.58 -10.33 -7.82
C ALA A 8 14.20 -10.83 -9.22
N LEU A 9 13.93 -12.14 -9.35
CA LEU A 9 13.46 -12.74 -10.60
C LEU A 9 12.03 -12.31 -10.94
N ASP A 10 11.10 -12.42 -9.98
CA ASP A 10 9.68 -12.13 -10.19
C ASP A 10 9.46 -10.66 -10.60
N PHE A 11 10.18 -9.74 -9.96
CA PHE A 11 10.07 -8.31 -10.26
C PHE A 11 11.10 -7.84 -11.30
N THR A 12 11.97 -8.73 -11.81
CA THR A 12 13.05 -8.40 -12.76
C THR A 12 13.90 -7.21 -12.27
N VAL A 13 14.21 -7.19 -10.97
CA VAL A 13 15.02 -6.16 -10.31
C VAL A 13 16.38 -6.70 -9.92
N ASN A 14 17.35 -5.80 -9.67
CA ASN A 14 18.64 -6.19 -9.13
C ASN A 14 18.47 -6.85 -7.73
N ILE A 15 19.24 -7.91 -7.47
CA ILE A 15 19.23 -8.64 -6.18
C ILE A 15 19.48 -7.70 -5.00
N ASN A 16 20.40 -6.75 -5.14
CA ASN A 16 20.68 -5.77 -4.10
C ASN A 16 19.47 -4.87 -3.85
N THR A 17 18.72 -4.49 -4.89
CA THR A 17 17.48 -3.71 -4.75
C THR A 17 16.42 -4.51 -3.99
N ALA A 18 16.21 -5.78 -4.34
CA ALA A 18 15.29 -6.65 -3.63
C ALA A 18 15.70 -6.83 -2.15
N GLN A 19 17.00 -6.94 -1.87
CA GLN A 19 17.53 -7.03 -0.51
C GLN A 19 17.31 -5.72 0.27
N HIS A 20 17.56 -4.56 -0.35
CA HIS A 20 17.32 -3.26 0.28
C HIS A 20 15.85 -3.06 0.65
N VAL A 21 14.92 -3.46 -0.24
CA VAL A 21 13.48 -3.39 0.04
C VAL A 21 13.11 -4.28 1.23
N LEU A 22 13.59 -5.52 1.26
CA LEU A 22 13.33 -6.43 2.37
C LEU A 22 13.93 -5.92 3.69
N SER A 23 15.13 -5.34 3.66
CA SER A 23 15.71 -4.70 4.85
C SER A 23 14.84 -3.55 5.34
N ASN A 24 14.36 -2.67 4.44
CA ASN A 24 13.48 -1.57 4.81
C ASN A 24 12.15 -2.06 5.41
N MET A 25 11.58 -3.13 4.87
CA MET A 25 10.38 -3.76 5.43
C MET A 25 10.65 -4.35 6.81
N GLN A 26 11.85 -4.89 7.05
CA GLN A 26 12.25 -5.42 8.35
C GLN A 26 12.45 -4.29 9.38
N ASP A 27 13.09 -3.20 8.98
CA ASP A 27 13.30 -2.01 9.81
C ASP A 27 11.97 -1.35 10.21
N LYS A 28 10.97 -1.40 9.32
CA LYS A 28 9.59 -0.95 9.59
C LYS A 28 8.76 -1.95 10.40
N GLY A 29 9.31 -3.11 10.77
CA GLY A 29 8.60 -4.16 11.49
C GLY A 29 7.51 -4.87 10.69
N ILE A 30 7.46 -4.67 9.36
CA ILE A 30 6.47 -5.30 8.46
C ILE A 30 6.80 -6.78 8.28
N ILE A 31 8.10 -7.10 8.26
CA ILE A 31 8.59 -8.47 8.24
C ILE A 31 9.59 -8.69 9.38
N TYR A 32 9.71 -9.94 9.83
CA TYR A 32 10.73 -10.34 10.78
C TYR A 32 11.35 -11.67 10.39
N SER A 33 12.60 -11.90 10.80
CA SER A 33 13.34 -13.11 10.47
C SER A 33 13.50 -14.01 11.69
N LYS A 34 13.12 -15.29 11.58
CA LYS A 34 13.41 -16.32 12.59
C LYS A 34 14.60 -17.13 12.13
N ARG A 35 15.64 -17.20 12.97
CA ARG A 35 16.88 -17.94 12.66
C ARG A 35 16.57 -19.39 12.28
N GLY A 36 17.00 -19.81 11.10
CA GLY A 36 16.79 -21.16 10.56
C GLY A 36 15.41 -21.44 9.98
N LEU A 37 14.45 -20.50 10.09
CA LEU A 37 13.06 -20.67 9.64
C LEU A 37 12.67 -19.68 8.53
N GLY A 38 13.49 -18.67 8.26
CA GLY A 38 13.26 -17.67 7.21
C GLY A 38 12.52 -16.41 7.72
N SER A 39 11.97 -15.64 6.77
CA SER A 39 11.28 -14.38 7.06
C SER A 39 9.75 -14.51 6.98
N PHE A 40 9.08 -13.83 7.90
CA PHE A 40 7.63 -13.88 8.14
C PHE A 40 7.05 -12.46 8.15
N VAL A 41 5.75 -12.34 7.88
CA VAL A 41 5.01 -11.08 7.96
C VAL A 41 4.58 -10.86 9.40
N THR A 42 4.57 -9.61 9.85
CA THR A 42 4.05 -9.22 11.16
C THR A 42 2.56 -9.54 11.32
N ASP A 43 2.19 -9.92 12.54
CA ASP A 43 0.84 -10.11 13.03
C ASP A 43 0.38 -8.96 13.95
N ASP A 44 1.19 -7.90 14.06
CA ASP A 44 0.84 -6.70 14.81
C ASP A 44 -0.30 -5.93 14.13
N VAL A 45 -1.50 -6.09 14.70
CA VAL A 45 -2.74 -5.46 14.23
C VAL A 45 -2.64 -3.93 14.24
N ASN A 46 -1.96 -3.34 15.24
CA ASN A 46 -1.86 -1.87 15.33
C ASN A 46 -0.99 -1.33 14.20
N LEU A 47 0.16 -1.98 13.94
CA LEU A 47 1.03 -1.60 12.83
C LEU A 47 0.31 -1.73 11.49
N ILE A 48 -0.47 -2.81 11.29
CA ILE A 48 -1.27 -3.01 10.08
C ILE A 48 -2.30 -1.88 9.90
N LEU A 49 -3.00 -1.49 10.98
CA LEU A 49 -3.99 -0.40 10.93
C LEU A 49 -3.35 0.94 10.59
N VAL A 50 -2.19 1.26 11.17
CA VAL A 50 -1.44 2.49 10.88
C VAL A 50 -1.01 2.52 9.41
N LEU A 51 -0.41 1.45 8.89
CA LEU A 51 0.01 1.37 7.50
C LEU A 51 -1.17 1.48 6.53
N LYS A 52 -2.33 0.91 6.90
CA LYS A 52 -3.55 1.02 6.11
C LYS A 52 -4.03 2.46 6.04
N ASP A 53 -4.03 3.18 7.16
CA ASP A 53 -4.43 4.59 7.21
C ASP A 53 -3.48 5.50 6.42
N GLU A 54 -2.18 5.23 6.46
CA GLU A 54 -1.19 5.93 5.62
C GLU A 54 -1.47 5.74 4.13
N ILE A 55 -1.77 4.51 3.70
CA ILE A 55 -2.12 4.21 2.30
C ILE A 55 -3.39 4.95 1.90
N ILE A 56 -4.43 4.89 2.71
CA ILE A 56 -5.72 5.58 2.47
C ILE A 56 -5.49 7.09 2.35
N SER A 57 -4.76 7.68 3.29
CA SER A 57 -4.43 9.11 3.29
C SER A 57 -3.68 9.53 2.04
N LYS A 58 -2.69 8.73 1.60
CA LYS A 58 -1.95 8.98 0.37
C LYS A 58 -2.85 8.89 -0.86
N MET A 59 -3.71 7.88 -0.93
CA MET A 59 -4.67 7.73 -2.04
C MET A 59 -5.61 8.92 -2.13
N PHE A 60 -6.16 9.39 -0.99
CA PHE A 60 -7.02 10.57 -0.97
C PHE A 60 -6.27 11.86 -1.33
N SER A 61 -5.04 12.03 -0.84
CA SER A 61 -4.19 13.17 -1.22
C SER A 61 -3.92 13.19 -2.72
N ASP A 62 -3.54 12.05 -3.30
CA ASP A 62 -3.30 11.92 -4.73
C ASP A 62 -4.57 12.15 -5.55
N PHE A 63 -5.71 11.65 -5.08
CA PHE A 63 -7.02 11.86 -5.70
C PHE A 63 -7.40 13.34 -5.71
N LEU A 64 -7.37 14.02 -4.56
CA LEU A 64 -7.68 15.45 -4.45
C LEU A 64 -6.72 16.32 -5.28
N SER A 65 -5.45 15.95 -5.34
CA SER A 65 -4.47 16.61 -6.22
C SER A 65 -4.85 16.47 -7.70
N LYS A 66 -5.29 15.28 -8.13
CA LYS A 66 -5.74 15.03 -9.51
C LYS A 66 -7.03 15.77 -9.83
N THR A 67 -8.01 15.80 -8.94
CA THR A 67 -9.29 16.50 -9.18
C THR A 67 -9.10 18.01 -9.23
N LYS A 68 -8.26 18.56 -8.35
CA LYS A 68 -7.91 19.98 -8.40
C LYS A 68 -7.25 20.38 -9.71
N LYS A 69 -6.37 19.53 -10.27
CA LYS A 69 -5.69 19.79 -11.56
C LYS A 69 -6.66 19.86 -12.75
N ILE A 70 -7.82 19.21 -12.67
CA ILE A 70 -8.86 19.27 -13.71
C ILE A 70 -9.93 20.34 -13.42
N GLY A 71 -9.68 21.21 -12.44
CA GLY A 71 -10.53 22.36 -12.14
C GLY A 71 -11.70 22.08 -11.21
N LEU A 72 -11.77 20.91 -10.57
CA LEU A 72 -12.77 20.63 -9.55
C LEU A 72 -12.38 21.29 -8.22
N SER A 73 -13.35 21.90 -7.55
CA SER A 73 -13.19 22.26 -6.15
C SER A 73 -13.23 21.01 -5.27
N ASN A 74 -12.80 21.14 -4.01
CA ASN A 74 -12.92 20.05 -3.04
C ASN A 74 -14.38 19.65 -2.82
N GLN A 75 -15.30 20.62 -2.82
CA GLN A 75 -16.73 20.36 -2.65
C GLN A 75 -17.30 19.59 -3.84
N ASP A 76 -17.02 20.04 -5.07
CA ASP A 76 -17.49 19.35 -6.29
C ASP A 76 -16.93 17.92 -6.36
N THR A 77 -15.69 17.73 -5.88
CA THR A 77 -15.06 16.41 -5.81
C THR A 77 -15.81 15.48 -4.86
N ILE A 78 -16.17 15.97 -3.67
CA ILE A 78 -16.94 15.20 -2.68
C ILE A 78 -18.32 14.87 -3.23
N ASP A 79 -19.02 15.83 -3.81
CA ASP A 79 -20.38 15.65 -4.34
C ASP A 79 -20.40 14.63 -5.50
N LYS A 80 -19.41 14.70 -6.40
CA LYS A 80 -19.23 13.72 -7.48
C LYS A 80 -18.87 12.34 -6.96
N LEU A 81 -17.99 12.25 -5.97
CA LEU A 81 -17.62 10.98 -5.35
C LEU A 81 -18.83 10.33 -4.67
N GLN A 82 -19.62 11.09 -3.91
CA GLN A 82 -20.85 10.61 -3.28
C GLN A 82 -21.84 10.10 -4.33
N THR A 83 -22.05 10.87 -5.41
CA THR A 83 -22.90 10.44 -6.53
C THR A 83 -22.38 9.16 -7.19
N PHE A 84 -21.07 9.03 -7.36
CA PHE A 84 -20.44 7.85 -7.97
C PHE A 84 -20.63 6.60 -7.09
N VAL A 85 -20.35 6.70 -5.79
CA VAL A 85 -20.52 5.60 -4.82
C VAL A 85 -21.98 5.15 -4.71
N LEU A 86 -22.92 6.09 -4.76
CA LEU A 86 -24.36 5.76 -4.74
C LEU A 86 -24.85 5.13 -6.06
N LYS A 87 -24.20 5.42 -7.19
CA LYS A 87 -24.50 4.81 -8.50
C LYS A 87 -23.85 3.44 -8.68
N GLU A 88 -22.65 3.24 -8.16
CA GLU A 88 -21.95 1.96 -8.12
C GLU A 88 -22.24 1.19 -6.82
N GLY A 89 -23.51 1.12 -6.41
CA GLY A 89 -23.95 0.34 -5.23
C GLY A 89 -23.26 -1.03 -5.17
N PRO A 90 -22.98 -1.54 -3.95
CA PRO A 90 -21.89 -2.47 -3.69
C PRO A 90 -21.91 -3.64 -4.67
N LYS A 91 -20.92 -3.68 -5.57
CA LYS A 91 -20.52 -4.92 -6.23
C LYS A 91 -19.89 -5.79 -5.14
N ASN A 92 -20.75 -6.49 -4.41
CA ASN A 92 -20.34 -7.58 -3.54
C ASN A 92 -19.92 -8.74 -4.45
N GLU A 93 -18.73 -9.27 -4.15
CA GLU A 93 -17.96 -10.39 -4.76
C GLU A 93 -16.94 -10.01 -5.84
#